data_AF-A0A452V0G1-F1
#
_entry.id   AF-A0A452V0G1-F1
#
_cell.length_a   1.000
_cell.length_b   1.000
_cell.length_c   1.000
_cell.angle_alpha   90.00
_cell.angle_beta   90.00
_cell.angle_gamma   90.00
#
_symmetry.space_group_name_H-M   'P 1'
#
loop_
_entity.id
_entity.type
_entity.pdbx_description
1 polymer ?
#
loop_
_entity_poly.entity_id
_entity_poly.type
_entity_poly.pdbx_seq_one_letter_code
_entity_poly.pdbx_strand_id
1 'polypeptide(L)'
;GLLETLSLCPPPHFSIGGQLSPWPTYTSGQTILHNRKPCSYDYRKRAGSWQKQPLGITKPRYLEQLENYLRKELLLLDLSTDSTQELRLQPYREIFEFFIEDFKTYKPLLSSIKNAYEVMLAHQREKIRALEPLKAKLITVNEDCNERILAMRAEERYEISMLKREKMNLLKLIDKKNEEKISLQSEVSKLRKNLAEEYLRYLSERDARKILIADLNELRYQREDMSLAQSPGIWGEDPVKLTLALKMTRQDLTRTQMELNTMKANFGDVVPRRDFEMQEKTNKDLQEQLDSLRSDYEEVCKEHEILLQLHMTTLKERDRFHSELQEIQRTSTPRPDWSKCEDVVAGGPDRWQMLAEGKNSDQLVDVLLEEIGEGLLREKDFFPGLGYGEAIPPFLRFDGIVENKKPTKKDVVNLLKDVWKQRLLEEQKEKFPDFFFSFLEHRFGPGEAMAWAYTIFENIKLFRSNEVMSQFYAVLMGKRSESVYIKQKETVAQLLKEMTNADSQNEGLITMENLR
;
A
#
# COMPACT_ATOMS: atom_id res chain seq x y z
N GLY A 1 16.16 -57.79 0.45
CA GLY A 1 14.81 -58.27 0.76
C GLY A 1 13.95 -57.05 0.99
N LEU A 2 12.84 -56.98 0.23
CA LEU A 2 11.74 -56.01 0.29
C LEU A 2 12.01 -54.59 -0.23
N LEU A 3 11.75 -54.47 -1.53
CA LEU A 3 11.33 -53.29 -2.27
C LEU A 3 9.94 -52.85 -1.80
N GLU A 4 9.73 -51.55 -1.64
CA GLU A 4 8.40 -50.94 -1.84
C GLU A 4 8.55 -49.63 -2.63
N THR A 5 8.06 -49.69 -3.86
CA THR A 5 7.92 -48.61 -4.83
C THR A 5 6.56 -47.95 -4.63
N LEU A 6 6.52 -46.65 -4.31
CA LEU A 6 5.30 -45.85 -4.42
C LEU A 6 5.52 -44.70 -5.41
N SER A 7 4.79 -44.83 -6.51
CA SER A 7 4.58 -43.88 -7.61
C SER A 7 3.98 -42.57 -7.08
N LEU A 8 4.71 -41.46 -7.21
CA LEU A 8 4.20 -40.10 -6.98
C LEU A 8 3.68 -39.50 -8.29
N CYS A 9 2.38 -39.25 -8.34
CA CYS A 9 1.71 -38.44 -9.34
C CYS A 9 2.15 -36.96 -9.28
N PRO A 10 2.12 -36.23 -10.41
CA PRO A 10 2.48 -34.81 -10.49
C PRO A 10 1.40 -33.86 -9.92
N PRO A 11 1.78 -32.65 -9.47
CA PRO A 11 0.87 -31.67 -8.87
C PRO A 11 0.02 -30.94 -9.91
N PRO A 12 -1.22 -30.52 -9.59
CA PRO A 12 -2.04 -29.73 -10.49
C PRO A 12 -1.61 -28.26 -10.51
N HIS A 13 -1.48 -27.72 -11.72
CA HIS A 13 -1.29 -26.31 -12.01
C HIS A 13 -2.48 -25.47 -11.50
N PHE A 14 -2.20 -24.52 -10.60
CA PHE A 14 -3.14 -23.44 -10.26
C PHE A 14 -2.85 -22.24 -11.15
N SER A 15 -3.71 -22.01 -12.15
CA SER A 15 -3.77 -20.76 -12.90
C SER A 15 -4.50 -19.70 -12.08
N ILE A 16 -3.76 -18.67 -11.69
CA ILE A 16 -4.28 -17.40 -11.19
C ILE A 16 -4.78 -16.60 -12.40
N GLY A 17 -6.08 -16.27 -12.42
CA GLY A 17 -6.64 -15.42 -13.46
C GLY A 17 -8.16 -15.44 -13.51
N GLY A 18 -8.81 -14.80 -12.54
CA GLY A 18 -10.25 -14.57 -12.57
C GLY A 18 -10.60 -13.32 -11.77
N GLN A 19 -10.81 -12.21 -12.48
CA GLN A 19 -11.33 -10.97 -11.92
C GLN A 19 -12.65 -11.23 -11.18
N LEU A 20 -12.65 -10.97 -9.87
CA LEU A 20 -13.88 -10.86 -9.09
C LEU A 20 -14.60 -9.59 -9.52
N SER A 21 -15.65 -9.73 -10.33
CA SER A 21 -16.65 -8.69 -10.52
C SER A 21 -17.65 -8.69 -9.36
N PRO A 22 -18.09 -7.51 -8.89
CA PRO A 22 -19.07 -7.40 -7.82
C PRO A 22 -20.47 -7.68 -8.38
N TRP A 23 -21.08 -8.78 -7.92
CA TRP A 23 -22.49 -9.05 -8.13
C TRP A 23 -23.37 -8.11 -7.30
N PRO A 24 -24.48 -7.59 -7.84
CA PRO A 24 -25.57 -7.06 -7.05
C PRO A 24 -26.72 -8.07 -6.93
N THR A 25 -27.08 -8.38 -5.68
CA THR A 25 -28.41 -8.26 -5.07
C THR A 25 -29.62 -8.14 -6.01
N TYR A 26 -30.51 -9.15 -5.97
CA TYR A 26 -31.93 -9.23 -6.37
C TYR A 26 -32.41 -8.49 -7.63
N THR A 27 -32.83 -9.23 -8.66
CA THR A 27 -34.07 -8.93 -9.41
C THR A 27 -34.71 -10.20 -9.99
N SER A 28 -36.03 -10.22 -9.88
CA SER A 28 -36.97 -11.25 -10.28
C SER A 28 -36.92 -11.53 -11.79
N GLY A 29 -37.08 -12.81 -12.16
CA GLY A 29 -37.07 -13.26 -13.55
C GLY A 29 -38.19 -12.63 -14.40
N GLN A 30 -37.80 -12.11 -15.57
CA GLN A 30 -38.67 -11.92 -16.71
C GLN A 30 -38.06 -12.62 -17.93
N THR A 31 -38.78 -13.64 -18.39
CA THR A 31 -38.52 -14.47 -19.55
C THR A 31 -38.54 -13.64 -20.83
N ILE A 32 -37.42 -13.56 -21.56
CA ILE A 32 -37.38 -12.97 -22.91
C ILE A 32 -37.53 -14.08 -23.95
N LEU A 33 -38.62 -13.98 -24.71
CA LEU A 33 -38.95 -14.73 -25.93
C LEU A 33 -37.91 -14.46 -27.04
N HIS A 34 -37.37 -15.52 -27.65
CA HIS A 34 -36.72 -15.41 -28.96
C HIS A 34 -37.73 -15.69 -30.08
N ASN A 35 -38.05 -14.62 -30.81
CA ASN A 35 -38.75 -14.64 -32.10
C ASN A 35 -37.91 -15.34 -33.18
N ARG A 36 -38.51 -16.31 -33.89
CA ARG A 36 -38.20 -16.59 -35.31
C ARG A 36 -39.50 -16.62 -36.11
N LYS A 37 -39.58 -15.75 -37.13
CA LYS A 37 -40.69 -15.64 -38.09
C LYS A 37 -40.64 -16.79 -39.12
N PRO A 38 -41.79 -17.26 -39.63
CA PRO A 38 -41.87 -18.07 -40.85
C PRO A 38 -42.12 -17.22 -42.10
N CYS A 39 -41.53 -17.63 -43.22
CA CYS A 39 -41.86 -17.16 -44.57
C CYS A 39 -43.27 -17.63 -44.97
N SER A 40 -44.10 -16.70 -45.46
CA SER A 40 -45.41 -16.97 -46.07
C SER A 40 -45.40 -16.39 -47.47
N TYR A 41 -45.69 -17.22 -48.48
CA TYR A 41 -46.09 -16.77 -49.82
C TYR A 41 -47.44 -17.41 -50.17
N ASP A 42 -48.28 -16.60 -50.79
CA ASP A 42 -49.73 -16.68 -50.92
C ASP A 42 -50.29 -17.93 -51.62
N TYR A 43 -51.49 -18.36 -51.22
CA TYR A 43 -52.57 -18.59 -52.18
C TYR A 43 -53.95 -18.33 -51.57
N ARG A 44 -54.61 -17.33 -52.17
CA ARG A 44 -55.98 -16.85 -51.94
C ARG A 44 -56.99 -17.99 -52.16
N LYS A 45 -57.83 -18.33 -51.17
CA LYS A 45 -59.02 -19.17 -51.38
C LYS A 45 -60.28 -18.31 -51.54
N ARG A 46 -60.78 -18.31 -52.79
CA ARG A 46 -62.15 -18.01 -53.19
C ARG A 46 -63.07 -19.08 -52.60
N ALA A 47 -64.17 -18.64 -51.99
CA ALA A 47 -65.21 -19.51 -51.44
C ALA A 47 -65.86 -20.36 -52.55
N GLY A 48 -65.98 -21.65 -52.29
CA GLY A 48 -66.66 -22.63 -53.14
C GLY A 48 -67.10 -23.80 -52.27
N SER A 49 -68.42 -23.89 -52.07
CA SER A 49 -69.14 -24.94 -51.37
C SER A 49 -68.72 -26.34 -51.79
N TRP A 50 -68.29 -27.16 -50.83
CA TRP A 50 -68.50 -28.61 -50.84
C TRP A 50 -68.77 -29.06 -49.42
N GLN A 51 -70.03 -29.43 -49.17
CA GLN A 51 -70.46 -30.23 -48.04
C GLN A 51 -69.54 -31.46 -47.88
N LYS A 52 -68.91 -31.58 -46.71
CA LYS A 52 -68.54 -32.88 -46.13
C LYS A 52 -68.99 -32.90 -44.67
N GLN A 53 -69.76 -33.93 -44.37
CA GLN A 53 -70.39 -34.22 -43.09
C GLN A 53 -69.38 -34.24 -41.93
N PRO A 54 -69.76 -33.81 -40.71
CA PRO A 54 -68.97 -34.08 -39.52
C PRO A 54 -69.14 -35.56 -39.16
N LEU A 55 -68.17 -36.40 -39.50
CA LEU A 55 -68.02 -37.68 -38.82
C LEU A 55 -67.57 -37.37 -37.39
N GLY A 56 -68.53 -37.31 -36.48
CA GLY A 56 -68.27 -37.32 -35.05
C GLY A 56 -67.63 -38.65 -34.68
N ILE A 57 -66.29 -38.69 -34.68
CA ILE A 57 -65.56 -39.79 -34.05
C ILE A 57 -65.61 -39.47 -32.55
N THR A 58 -66.54 -40.13 -31.85
CA THR A 58 -66.58 -40.11 -30.38
C THR A 58 -65.22 -40.52 -29.84
N LYS A 59 -64.71 -39.77 -28.85
CA LYS A 59 -63.42 -40.06 -28.22
C LYS A 59 -63.40 -41.50 -27.73
N PRO A 60 -62.34 -42.29 -27.97
CA PRO A 60 -62.28 -43.66 -27.50
C PRO A 60 -62.43 -43.70 -25.97
N ARG A 61 -63.34 -44.52 -25.45
CA ARG A 61 -63.63 -44.63 -24.00
C ARG A 61 -62.37 -44.85 -23.16
N TYR A 62 -61.40 -45.59 -23.69
CA TYR A 62 -60.12 -45.85 -23.02
C TYR A 62 -59.29 -44.57 -22.80
N LEU A 63 -59.26 -43.67 -23.79
CA LEU A 63 -58.53 -42.41 -23.69
C LEU A 63 -59.19 -41.43 -22.71
N GLU A 64 -60.53 -41.45 -22.62
CA GLU A 64 -61.25 -40.68 -21.58
C GLU A 64 -60.96 -41.21 -20.17
N GLN A 65 -60.81 -42.52 -20.00
CA GLN A 65 -60.45 -43.14 -18.71
C GLN A 65 -59.03 -42.74 -18.27
N LEU A 66 -58.05 -42.80 -19.19
CA LEU A 66 -56.67 -42.38 -18.91
C LEU A 66 -56.56 -40.89 -18.58
N GLU A 67 -57.28 -40.02 -19.30
CA GLU A 67 -57.29 -38.58 -19.00
C GLU A 67 -57.96 -38.26 -17.66
N ASN A 68 -59.04 -38.98 -17.31
CA ASN A 68 -59.70 -38.81 -16.01
C ASN A 68 -58.83 -39.32 -14.85
N TYR A 69 -58.06 -40.38 -15.06
CA TYR A 69 -57.06 -40.86 -14.11
C TYR A 69 -55.94 -39.83 -13.92
N LEU A 70 -55.39 -39.30 -15.02
CA LEU A 70 -54.37 -38.22 -15.01
C LEU A 70 -54.80 -37.01 -14.18
N ARG A 71 -56.03 -36.56 -14.40
CA ARG A 71 -56.59 -35.38 -13.72
C ARG A 71 -56.76 -35.61 -12.23
N LYS A 72 -57.13 -36.83 -11.81
CA LYS A 72 -57.29 -37.20 -10.40
C LYS A 72 -55.93 -37.27 -9.70
N GLU A 73 -54.96 -37.95 -10.28
CA GLU A 73 -53.61 -38.08 -9.72
C GLU A 73 -52.88 -36.74 -9.62
N LEU A 74 -53.04 -35.86 -10.62
CA LEU A 74 -52.47 -34.51 -10.55
C LEU A 74 -53.17 -33.58 -9.55
N LEU A 75 -54.44 -33.84 -9.21
CA LEU A 75 -55.17 -33.07 -8.19
C LEU A 75 -54.73 -33.44 -6.77
N LEU A 76 -54.17 -34.64 -6.59
CA LEU A 76 -53.69 -35.16 -5.31
C LEU A 76 -52.26 -34.70 -4.97
N LEU A 77 -51.53 -34.11 -5.93
CA LEU A 77 -50.17 -33.60 -5.74
C LEU A 77 -50.22 -32.10 -5.35
N ASP A 78 -49.81 -31.78 -4.12
CA ASP A 78 -49.64 -30.39 -3.66
C ASP A 78 -48.42 -29.72 -4.34
N LEU A 79 -48.65 -28.60 -5.05
CA LEU A 79 -47.72 -27.97 -5.99
C LEU A 79 -46.81 -26.87 -5.40
N SER A 80 -46.50 -26.89 -4.09
CA SER A 80 -45.91 -25.74 -3.40
C SER A 80 -44.37 -25.66 -3.36
N THR A 81 -43.63 -26.70 -3.76
CA THR A 81 -42.15 -26.71 -3.68
C THR A 81 -41.47 -27.19 -4.97
N ASP A 82 -40.24 -26.76 -5.25
CA ASP A 82 -39.51 -27.12 -6.49
C ASP A 82 -39.30 -28.63 -6.68
N SER A 83 -39.33 -29.42 -5.60
CA SER A 83 -39.30 -30.89 -5.64
C SER A 83 -40.56 -31.52 -6.29
N THR A 84 -41.65 -30.75 -6.39
CA THR A 84 -42.94 -31.22 -6.90
C THR A 84 -42.97 -31.38 -8.42
N GLN A 85 -42.06 -30.72 -9.16
CA GLN A 85 -42.00 -30.87 -10.61
C GLN A 85 -41.53 -32.27 -11.04
N GLU A 86 -40.65 -32.91 -10.28
CA GLU A 86 -40.24 -34.30 -10.54
C GLU A 86 -41.33 -35.30 -10.17
N LEU A 87 -42.03 -35.06 -9.05
CA LEU A 87 -43.15 -35.88 -8.60
C LEU A 87 -44.33 -35.78 -9.58
N ARG A 88 -44.53 -34.62 -10.20
CA ARG A 88 -45.52 -34.40 -11.25
C ARG A 88 -45.30 -35.27 -12.48
N LEU A 89 -44.06 -35.64 -12.81
CA LEU A 89 -43.77 -36.49 -13.97
C LEU A 89 -44.22 -37.95 -13.77
N GLN A 90 -44.44 -38.38 -12.53
CA GLN A 90 -44.75 -39.77 -12.20
C GLN A 90 -46.13 -40.22 -12.72
N PRO A 91 -47.24 -39.48 -12.50
CA PRO A 91 -48.52 -39.79 -13.14
C PRO A 91 -48.46 -39.81 -14.68
N TYR A 92 -47.70 -38.90 -15.30
CA TYR A 92 -47.53 -38.89 -16.76
C TYR A 92 -46.75 -40.11 -17.26
N ARG A 93 -45.74 -40.59 -16.52
CA ARG A 93 -44.98 -41.80 -16.85
C ARG A 93 -45.83 -43.06 -16.79
N GLU A 94 -46.67 -43.18 -15.78
CA GLU A 94 -47.57 -44.32 -15.59
C GLU A 94 -48.64 -44.37 -16.68
N ILE A 95 -49.24 -43.22 -17.00
CA ILE A 95 -50.26 -43.13 -18.05
C ILE A 95 -49.67 -43.35 -19.44
N PHE A 96 -48.44 -42.90 -19.68
CA PHE A 96 -47.75 -43.19 -20.92
C PHE A 96 -47.38 -44.68 -21.03
N GLU A 97 -47.08 -45.37 -19.93
CA GLU A 97 -46.88 -46.83 -19.93
C GLU A 97 -48.18 -47.57 -20.27
N PHE A 98 -49.29 -47.25 -19.59
CA PHE A 98 -50.60 -47.82 -19.90
C PHE A 98 -51.05 -47.53 -21.34
N PHE A 99 -50.69 -46.36 -21.87
CA PHE A 99 -50.92 -46.02 -23.27
C PHE A 99 -50.08 -46.90 -24.20
N ILE A 100 -48.77 -47.05 -23.95
CA ILE A 100 -47.86 -47.86 -24.77
C ILE A 100 -48.24 -49.35 -24.77
N GLU A 101 -48.69 -49.88 -23.62
CA GLU A 101 -49.07 -51.28 -23.48
C GLU A 101 -50.22 -51.70 -24.41
N ASP A 102 -51.14 -50.80 -24.68
CA ASP A 102 -52.31 -51.04 -25.55
C ASP A 102 -51.98 -50.98 -27.06
N PHE A 103 -50.89 -50.31 -27.46
CA PHE A 103 -50.49 -50.18 -28.87
C PHE A 103 -49.54 -51.29 -29.33
N LYS A 104 -50.08 -52.47 -29.66
CA LYS A 104 -49.28 -53.66 -30.02
C LYS A 104 -48.29 -53.47 -31.18
N THR A 105 -48.63 -52.71 -32.22
CA THR A 105 -47.78 -52.49 -33.42
C THR A 105 -46.69 -51.44 -33.24
N TYR A 106 -46.95 -50.40 -32.45
CA TYR A 106 -46.02 -49.26 -32.27
C TYR A 106 -45.27 -49.30 -30.92
N LYS A 107 -45.61 -50.24 -30.03
CA LYS A 107 -45.00 -50.43 -28.71
C LYS A 107 -43.46 -50.42 -28.71
N PRO A 108 -42.74 -51.12 -29.62
CA PRO A 108 -41.27 -51.12 -29.60
C PRO A 108 -40.67 -49.73 -29.83
N LEU A 109 -41.27 -48.94 -30.72
CA LEU A 109 -40.81 -47.58 -31.04
C LEU A 109 -41.10 -46.62 -29.89
N LEU A 110 -42.32 -46.64 -29.35
CA LEU A 110 -42.71 -45.75 -28.24
C LEU A 110 -41.94 -46.07 -26.95
N SER A 111 -41.69 -47.36 -26.68
CA SER A 111 -40.86 -47.78 -25.53
C SER A 111 -39.41 -47.34 -25.68
N SER A 112 -38.86 -47.41 -26.90
CA SER A 112 -37.51 -46.91 -27.20
C SER A 112 -37.40 -45.39 -26.96
N ILE A 113 -38.38 -44.62 -27.42
CA ILE A 113 -38.45 -43.18 -27.19
C ILE A 113 -38.57 -42.88 -25.68
N LYS A 114 -39.46 -43.57 -24.96
CA LYS A 114 -39.62 -43.43 -23.51
C LYS A 114 -38.29 -43.68 -22.79
N ASN A 115 -37.64 -44.81 -23.08
CA ASN A 115 -36.40 -45.21 -22.45
C ASN A 115 -35.26 -44.19 -22.70
N ALA A 116 -35.15 -43.63 -23.90
CA ALA A 116 -34.16 -42.60 -24.20
C ALA A 116 -34.31 -41.36 -23.31
N TYR A 117 -35.54 -40.90 -23.06
CA TYR A 117 -35.80 -39.79 -22.15
C TYR A 117 -35.63 -40.17 -20.67
N GLU A 118 -36.00 -41.39 -20.27
CA GLU A 118 -35.82 -41.86 -18.90
C GLU A 118 -34.35 -41.98 -18.50
N VAL A 119 -33.51 -42.52 -19.39
CA VAL A 119 -32.05 -42.57 -19.20
C VAL A 119 -31.49 -41.15 -19.05
N MET A 120 -31.96 -40.19 -19.86
CA MET A 120 -31.48 -38.81 -19.77
C MET A 120 -31.93 -38.08 -18.50
N LEU A 121 -33.16 -38.30 -18.05
CA LEU A 121 -33.64 -37.77 -16.77
C LEU A 121 -32.87 -38.37 -15.58
N ALA A 122 -32.55 -39.67 -15.62
CA ALA A 122 -31.72 -40.32 -14.60
C ALA A 122 -30.31 -39.72 -14.56
N HIS A 123 -29.69 -39.51 -15.72
CA HIS A 123 -28.38 -38.85 -15.83
C HIS A 123 -28.39 -37.42 -15.27
N GLN A 124 -29.45 -36.65 -15.54
CA GLN A 124 -29.59 -35.30 -14.99
C GLN A 124 -29.76 -35.31 -13.47
N ARG A 125 -30.53 -36.23 -12.91
CA ARG A 125 -30.67 -36.41 -11.45
C ARG A 125 -29.34 -36.75 -10.79
N GLU A 126 -28.57 -37.66 -11.39
CA GLU A 126 -27.24 -38.03 -10.90
C GLU A 126 -26.31 -36.81 -10.89
N LYS A 127 -26.33 -35.98 -11.94
CA LYS A 127 -25.59 -34.72 -12.00
C LYS A 127 -26.02 -33.73 -10.92
N ILE A 128 -27.31 -33.58 -10.66
CA ILE A 128 -27.82 -32.68 -9.61
C ILE A 128 -27.32 -33.13 -8.23
N ARG A 129 -27.44 -34.43 -7.92
CA ARG A 129 -26.94 -35.01 -6.66
C ARG A 129 -25.44 -34.84 -6.50
N ALA A 130 -24.66 -34.96 -7.58
CA ALA A 130 -23.22 -34.74 -7.54
C ALA A 130 -22.84 -33.27 -7.28
N LEU A 131 -23.68 -32.31 -7.70
CA LEU A 131 -23.44 -30.88 -7.53
C LEU A 131 -23.81 -30.35 -6.13
N GLU A 132 -24.77 -30.96 -5.43
CA GLU A 132 -25.18 -30.58 -4.08
C GLU A 132 -24.04 -30.53 -3.05
N PRO A 133 -23.19 -31.56 -2.89
CA PRO A 133 -22.06 -31.51 -1.95
C PRO A 133 -21.01 -30.48 -2.35
N LEU A 134 -20.87 -30.17 -3.65
CA LEU A 134 -19.97 -29.12 -4.11
C LEU A 134 -20.48 -27.73 -3.74
N LYS A 135 -21.80 -27.50 -3.84
CA LYS A 135 -22.43 -26.25 -3.36
C LYS A 135 -22.26 -26.10 -1.86
N ALA A 136 -22.46 -27.17 -1.08
CA ALA A 136 -22.25 -27.15 0.37
C ALA A 136 -20.80 -26.81 0.72
N LYS A 137 -19.82 -27.46 0.10
CA LYS A 137 -18.39 -27.15 0.30
C LYS A 137 -18.05 -25.71 -0.06
N LEU A 138 -18.62 -25.17 -1.14
CA LEU A 138 -18.40 -23.79 -1.54
C LEU A 138 -18.91 -22.80 -0.48
N ILE A 139 -20.08 -23.08 0.12
CA ILE A 139 -20.63 -22.25 1.20
C ILE A 139 -19.70 -22.26 2.41
N THR A 140 -19.25 -23.44 2.86
CA THR A 140 -18.33 -23.55 4.00
C THR A 140 -17.01 -22.83 3.75
N VAL A 141 -16.39 -23.02 2.58
CA VAL A 141 -15.14 -22.32 2.23
C VAL A 141 -15.36 -20.80 2.18
N ASN A 142 -16.52 -20.35 1.70
CA ASN A 142 -16.84 -18.92 1.69
C ASN A 142 -17.04 -18.37 3.11
N GLU A 143 -17.69 -19.10 4.00
CA GLU A 143 -17.82 -18.76 5.43
C GLU A 143 -16.45 -18.67 6.10
N ASP A 144 -15.59 -19.68 5.92
CA ASP A 144 -14.21 -19.70 6.46
C ASP A 144 -13.38 -18.50 5.94
N CYS A 145 -13.48 -18.19 4.65
CA CYS A 145 -12.82 -17.02 4.07
C CYS A 145 -13.31 -15.72 4.69
N ASN A 146 -14.63 -15.58 4.87
CA ASN A 146 -15.22 -14.39 5.47
C ASN A 146 -14.82 -14.22 6.94
N GLU A 147 -14.78 -15.29 7.72
CA GLU A 147 -14.29 -15.27 9.10
C GLU A 147 -12.83 -14.82 9.17
N ARG A 148 -11.97 -15.35 8.29
CA ARG A 148 -10.57 -14.95 8.22
C ARG A 148 -10.39 -13.47 7.86
N ILE A 149 -11.18 -12.96 6.91
CA ILE A 149 -11.18 -11.53 6.57
C ILE A 149 -11.63 -10.68 7.76
N LEU A 150 -12.66 -11.11 8.50
CA LEU A 150 -13.13 -10.39 9.68
C LEU A 150 -12.10 -10.36 10.81
N ALA A 151 -11.39 -11.47 11.02
CA ALA A 151 -10.31 -11.58 12.00
C ALA A 151 -9.15 -10.63 11.66
N MET A 152 -8.66 -10.66 10.41
CA MET A 152 -7.60 -9.74 9.94
C MET A 152 -8.02 -8.28 10.12
N ARG A 153 -9.24 -7.92 9.74
CA ARG A 153 -9.75 -6.56 9.93
C ARG A 153 -9.85 -6.16 11.41
N ALA A 154 -10.08 -7.10 12.32
CA ALA A 154 -10.14 -6.82 13.76
C ALA A 154 -8.74 -6.54 14.31
N GLU A 155 -7.74 -7.32 13.90
CA GLU A 155 -6.34 -7.12 14.23
C GLU A 155 -5.82 -5.76 13.72
N GLU A 156 -6.06 -5.44 12.44
CA GLU A 156 -5.71 -4.13 11.86
C GLU A 156 -6.32 -2.97 12.65
N ARG A 157 -7.60 -3.08 13.07
CA ARG A 157 -8.26 -2.05 13.88
C ARG A 157 -7.59 -1.89 15.24
N TYR A 158 -7.18 -2.99 15.86
CA TYR A 158 -6.47 -2.97 17.14
C TYR A 158 -5.09 -2.30 17.01
N GLU A 159 -4.31 -2.68 15.99
CA GLU A 159 -3.01 -2.08 15.70
C GLU A 159 -3.11 -0.58 15.44
N ILE A 160 -4.08 -0.16 14.60
CA ILE A 160 -4.32 1.27 14.33
C ILE A 160 -4.66 2.02 15.63
N SER A 161 -5.42 1.41 16.54
CA SER A 161 -5.77 2.01 17.83
C SER A 161 -4.54 2.18 18.73
N MET A 162 -3.68 1.16 18.79
CA MET A 162 -2.42 1.19 19.53
C MET A 162 -1.48 2.27 18.99
N LEU A 163 -1.24 2.29 17.67
CA LEU A 163 -0.39 3.27 17.01
C LEU A 163 -0.92 4.71 17.20
N LYS A 164 -2.24 4.91 17.18
CA LYS A 164 -2.84 6.22 17.48
C LYS A 164 -2.56 6.67 18.91
N ARG A 165 -2.59 5.74 19.89
CA ARG A 165 -2.29 6.03 21.29
C ARG A 165 -0.81 6.39 21.47
N GLU A 166 0.08 5.62 20.86
CA GLU A 166 1.53 5.90 20.87
C GLU A 166 1.84 7.25 20.22
N LYS A 167 1.26 7.54 19.05
CA LYS A 167 1.39 8.84 18.40
C LYS A 167 0.97 9.98 19.32
N MET A 168 -0.15 9.84 20.03
CA MET A 168 -0.62 10.85 20.97
C MET A 168 0.36 11.03 22.16
N ASN A 169 0.92 9.93 22.67
CA ASN A 169 1.89 9.98 23.76
C ASN A 169 3.20 10.65 23.32
N LEU A 170 3.69 10.33 22.11
CA LEU A 170 4.88 10.94 21.54
C LEU A 170 4.69 12.44 21.28
N LEU A 171 3.52 12.86 20.80
CA LEU A 171 3.20 14.29 20.64
C LEU A 171 3.25 15.03 21.98
N LYS A 172 2.64 14.48 23.04
CA LYS A 172 2.72 15.07 24.38
C LYS A 172 4.16 15.17 24.90
N LEU A 173 5.00 14.18 24.60
CA LEU A 173 6.40 14.20 24.98
C LEU A 173 7.17 15.29 24.22
N ILE A 174 6.90 15.45 22.92
CA ILE A 174 7.48 16.51 22.09
C ILE A 174 7.09 17.88 22.65
N ASP A 175 5.82 18.08 22.99
CA ASP A 175 5.34 19.35 23.56
C ASP A 175 6.06 19.67 24.87
N LYS A 176 6.15 18.68 25.79
CA LYS A 176 6.91 18.83 27.05
C LYS A 176 8.37 19.19 26.80
N LYS A 177 9.03 18.52 25.86
CA LYS A 177 10.45 18.79 25.52
C LYS A 177 10.63 20.16 24.88
N ASN A 178 9.66 20.64 24.10
CA ASN A 178 9.67 21.99 23.56
C ASN A 178 9.50 23.05 24.66
N GLU A 179 8.61 22.82 25.63
CA GLU A 179 8.47 23.70 26.80
C GLU A 179 9.76 23.76 27.64
N GLU A 180 10.37 22.62 27.93
CA GLU A 180 11.67 22.53 28.62
C GLU A 180 12.76 23.31 27.85
N LYS A 181 12.82 23.14 26.52
CA LYS A 181 13.75 23.88 25.66
C LYS A 181 13.55 25.40 25.74
N ILE A 182 12.30 25.87 25.67
CA ILE A 182 11.98 27.30 25.76
C ILE A 182 12.37 27.86 27.13
N SER A 183 12.06 27.12 28.20
CA SER A 183 12.44 27.48 29.57
C SER A 183 13.95 27.63 29.72
N LEU A 184 14.72 26.62 29.32
CA LEU A 184 16.18 26.63 29.37
C LEU A 184 16.78 27.75 28.51
N GLN A 185 16.23 28.00 27.32
CA GLN A 185 16.66 29.10 26.47
C GLN A 185 16.42 30.47 27.12
N SER A 186 15.33 30.61 27.88
CA SER A 186 15.04 31.81 28.67
C SER A 186 16.02 31.99 29.84
N GLU A 187 16.44 30.89 30.47
CA GLU A 187 17.42 30.92 31.55
C GLU A 187 18.82 31.26 31.04
N VAL A 188 19.23 30.66 29.92
CA VAL A 188 20.49 30.99 29.24
C VAL A 188 20.54 32.46 28.84
N SER A 189 19.44 33.03 28.34
CA SER A 189 19.41 34.45 27.98
C SER A 189 19.53 35.37 29.19
N LYS A 190 18.88 35.03 30.32
CA LYS A 190 19.05 35.75 31.60
C LYS A 190 20.48 35.67 32.11
N LEU A 191 21.09 34.48 32.12
CA LEU A 191 22.47 34.29 32.57
C LEU A 191 23.46 35.08 31.71
N ARG A 192 23.27 35.10 30.39
CA ARG A 192 24.09 35.93 29.49
C ARG A 192 23.96 37.41 29.80
N LYS A 193 22.75 37.90 30.10
CA LYS A 193 22.52 39.30 30.49
C LYS A 193 23.20 39.62 31.81
N ASN A 194 23.02 38.79 32.85
CA ASN A 194 23.64 38.98 34.15
C ASN A 194 25.17 38.97 34.06
N LEU A 195 25.74 38.06 33.26
CA LEU A 195 27.17 37.99 33.01
C LEU A 195 27.68 39.30 32.38
N ALA A 196 26.96 39.83 31.39
CA ALA A 196 27.32 41.11 30.76
C ALA A 196 27.24 42.29 31.74
N GLU A 197 26.24 42.31 32.62
CA GLU A 197 26.11 43.32 33.68
C GLU A 197 27.26 43.24 34.70
N GLU A 198 27.64 42.03 35.13
CA GLU A 198 28.79 41.83 36.02
C GLU A 198 30.13 42.21 35.36
N TYR A 199 30.31 41.88 34.07
CA TYR A 199 31.48 42.36 33.33
C TYR A 199 31.55 43.89 33.27
N LEU A 200 30.43 44.57 33.08
CA LEU A 200 30.37 46.04 33.07
C LEU A 200 30.69 46.62 34.46
N ARG A 201 30.15 46.03 35.54
CA ARG A 201 30.48 46.41 36.92
C ARG A 201 31.97 46.27 37.19
N TYR A 202 32.57 45.14 36.84
CA TYR A 202 34.01 44.91 36.98
C TYR A 202 34.84 45.98 36.24
N LEU A 203 34.46 46.34 35.01
CA LEU A 203 35.15 47.40 34.27
C LEU A 203 35.04 48.75 34.98
N SER A 204 33.85 49.12 35.45
CA SER A 204 33.64 50.37 36.18
C SER A 204 34.44 50.44 37.49
N GLU A 205 34.49 49.34 38.26
CA GLU A 205 35.33 49.26 39.46
C GLU A 205 36.81 49.35 39.14
N ARG A 206 37.26 48.65 38.08
CA ARG A 206 38.66 48.70 37.65
C ARG A 206 39.06 50.13 37.29
N ASP A 207 38.21 50.84 36.58
CA ASP A 207 38.49 52.22 36.17
C ASP A 207 38.45 53.18 37.38
N ALA A 208 37.52 53.00 38.33
CA ALA A 208 37.52 53.73 39.60
C ALA A 208 38.77 53.47 40.45
N ARG A 209 39.25 52.22 40.52
CA ARG A 209 40.50 51.87 41.21
C ARG A 209 41.71 52.54 40.57
N LYS A 210 41.77 52.64 39.24
CA LYS A 210 42.84 53.38 38.55
C LYS A 210 42.86 54.85 38.94
N ILE A 211 41.70 55.49 39.03
CA ILE A 211 41.57 56.90 39.47
C ILE A 211 42.05 57.04 40.91
N LEU A 212 41.57 56.20 41.84
CA LEU A 212 41.98 56.25 43.25
C LEU A 212 43.49 56.03 43.45
N ILE A 213 44.12 55.16 42.66
CA ILE A 213 45.57 54.97 42.69
C ILE A 213 46.30 56.22 42.21
N ALA A 214 45.78 56.90 41.18
CA ALA A 214 46.34 58.16 40.71
C ALA A 214 46.24 59.25 41.80
N ASP A 215 45.08 59.41 42.42
CA ASP A 215 44.85 60.37 43.52
C ASP A 215 45.75 60.07 44.74
N LEU A 216 45.88 58.78 45.12
CA LEU A 216 46.76 58.37 46.22
C LEU A 216 48.22 58.70 45.94
N ASN A 217 48.68 58.49 44.70
CA ASN A 217 50.04 58.86 44.31
C ASN A 217 50.23 60.38 44.38
N GLU A 218 49.26 61.17 43.92
CA GLU A 218 49.29 62.64 44.02
C GLU A 218 49.37 63.11 45.48
N LEU A 219 48.53 62.58 46.36
CA LEU A 219 48.58 62.87 47.81
C LEU A 219 49.91 62.44 48.44
N ARG A 220 50.51 61.34 47.97
CA ARG A 220 51.82 60.87 48.45
C ARG A 220 52.91 61.87 48.07
N TYR A 221 52.91 62.39 46.84
CA TYR A 221 53.81 63.47 46.42
C TYR A 221 53.61 64.72 47.29
N GLN A 222 52.36 65.15 47.49
CA GLN A 222 52.05 66.31 48.36
C GLN A 222 52.50 66.12 49.81
N ARG A 223 52.37 64.91 50.37
CA ARG A 223 52.82 64.59 51.74
C ARG A 223 54.34 64.56 51.83
N GLU A 224 55.03 63.98 50.84
CA GLU A 224 56.50 63.97 50.80
C GLU A 224 57.01 65.42 50.79
N ASP A 225 56.40 66.30 49.98
CA ASP A 225 56.66 67.75 49.97
C ASP A 225 56.40 68.41 51.34
N MET A 226 55.33 68.05 52.04
CA MET A 226 54.98 68.59 53.38
C MET A 226 55.86 68.03 54.50
N SER A 227 56.32 66.78 54.39
CA SER A 227 57.13 66.10 55.42
C SER A 227 58.56 66.64 55.47
N LEU A 228 59.06 67.17 54.35
CA LEU A 228 60.29 67.96 54.31
C LEU A 228 60.18 69.27 55.12
N ALA A 229 58.97 69.67 55.57
CA ALA A 229 58.72 70.93 56.27
C ALA A 229 58.52 70.83 57.81
N GLN A 230 58.53 69.66 58.46
CA GLN A 230 58.33 69.58 59.93
C GLN A 230 59.17 68.50 60.67
N SER A 231 59.69 68.84 61.86
CA SER A 231 60.48 67.95 62.75
C SER A 231 59.65 67.34 63.90
N PRO A 232 59.93 66.11 64.38
CA PRO A 232 59.04 65.39 65.30
C PRO A 232 59.43 65.47 66.79
N GLY A 233 58.43 65.69 67.66
CA GLY A 233 58.54 65.69 69.12
C GLY A 233 57.75 64.55 69.78
N ILE A 234 58.40 63.91 70.75
CA ILE A 234 58.12 62.65 71.46
C ILE A 234 57.07 62.84 72.59
N TRP A 235 56.10 61.93 72.75
CA TRP A 235 55.13 61.94 73.86
C TRP A 235 55.42 60.84 74.89
N GLY A 236 55.85 61.23 76.10
CA GLY A 236 55.77 60.40 77.31
C GLY A 236 54.31 60.24 77.76
N GLU A 237 53.98 59.09 78.36
CA GLU A 237 52.59 58.76 78.71
C GLU A 237 52.08 59.56 79.90
N ASP A 238 51.13 60.44 79.59
CA ASP A 238 50.40 61.33 80.48
C ASP A 238 49.41 60.56 81.37
N PRO A 239 49.29 60.83 82.69
CA PRO A 239 48.22 60.31 83.55
C PRO A 239 46.78 60.49 83.00
N VAL A 240 46.58 61.37 82.03
CA VAL A 240 45.34 61.47 81.23
C VAL A 240 45.09 60.22 80.36
N LYS A 241 46.13 59.55 79.85
CA LYS A 241 46.00 58.29 79.10
C LYS A 241 45.46 57.15 79.97
N LEU A 242 45.89 57.06 81.23
CA LEU A 242 45.41 56.04 82.15
C LEU A 242 43.94 56.25 82.54
N THR A 243 43.51 57.51 82.72
CA THR A 243 42.09 57.84 82.94
C THR A 243 41.24 57.59 81.69
N LEU A 244 41.78 57.85 80.50
CA LEU A 244 41.14 57.51 79.23
C LEU A 244 41.01 55.99 79.04
N ALA A 245 42.04 55.21 79.40
CA ALA A 245 42.01 53.76 79.35
C ALA A 245 40.97 53.18 80.31
N LEU A 246 40.88 53.70 81.54
CA LEU A 246 39.85 53.28 82.49
C LEU A 246 38.44 53.60 81.97
N LYS A 247 38.25 54.76 81.34
CA LYS A 247 36.99 55.12 80.68
C LYS A 247 36.66 54.16 79.52
N MET A 248 37.65 53.78 78.72
CA MET A 248 37.47 52.82 77.63
C MET A 248 37.11 51.42 78.16
N THR A 249 37.78 50.91 79.19
CA THR A 249 37.45 49.59 79.77
C THR A 249 36.01 49.53 80.32
N ARG A 250 35.51 50.63 80.91
CA ARG A 250 34.11 50.72 81.35
C ARG A 250 33.13 50.72 80.17
N GLN A 251 33.48 51.41 79.08
CA GLN A 251 32.67 51.41 77.86
C GLN A 251 32.65 50.03 77.19
N ASP A 252 33.79 49.34 77.12
CA ASP A 252 33.88 48.00 76.54
C ASP A 252 33.10 46.97 77.39
N LEU A 253 33.10 47.11 78.72
CA LEU A 253 32.25 46.29 79.58
C LEU A 253 30.77 46.53 79.26
N THR A 254 30.33 47.77 79.10
CA THR A 254 28.93 48.04 78.71
C THR A 254 28.60 47.51 77.31
N ARG A 255 29.53 47.57 76.37
CA ARG A 255 29.37 47.06 75.00
C ARG A 255 29.22 45.54 75.02
N THR A 256 30.10 44.83 75.71
CA THR A 256 30.03 43.36 75.84
C THR A 256 28.78 42.90 76.58
N GLN A 257 28.33 43.65 77.59
CA GLN A 257 27.06 43.37 78.28
C GLN A 257 25.86 43.51 77.33
N MET A 258 25.87 44.53 76.46
CA MET A 258 24.84 44.70 75.43
C MET A 258 24.91 43.59 74.38
N GLU A 259 26.09 43.24 73.87
CA GLU A 259 26.28 42.14 72.92
C GLU A 259 25.81 40.80 73.50
N LEU A 260 26.08 40.53 74.79
CA LEU A 260 25.59 39.35 75.49
C LEU A 260 24.05 39.34 75.57
N ASN A 261 23.44 40.48 75.88
CA ASN A 261 21.98 40.60 75.94
C ASN A 261 21.34 40.47 74.55
N THR A 262 21.97 41.03 73.51
CA THR A 262 21.55 40.87 72.11
C THR A 262 21.70 39.41 71.66
N MET A 263 22.82 38.75 71.99
CA MET A 263 22.96 37.30 71.75
C MET A 263 21.88 36.52 72.48
N LYS A 264 21.62 36.78 73.78
CA LYS A 264 20.55 36.11 74.53
C LYS A 264 19.16 36.32 73.92
N ALA A 265 18.89 37.50 73.36
CA ALA A 265 17.64 37.77 72.65
C ALA A 265 17.58 37.03 71.29
N ASN A 266 18.68 37.02 70.54
CA ASN A 266 18.78 36.35 69.24
C ASN A 266 18.72 34.81 69.36
N PHE A 267 19.23 34.24 70.46
CA PHE A 267 19.20 32.81 70.75
C PHE A 267 18.00 32.38 71.63
N GLY A 268 17.06 33.29 71.91
CA GLY A 268 15.81 32.98 72.61
C GLY A 268 14.81 32.18 71.76
N ASP A 269 14.93 32.25 70.43
CA ASP A 269 14.17 31.45 69.47
C ASP A 269 14.91 30.15 69.14
N VAL A 270 14.75 29.16 70.02
CA VAL A 270 14.84 27.75 69.63
C VAL A 270 13.66 27.47 68.70
N VAL A 271 13.89 26.75 67.58
CA VAL A 271 12.87 26.41 66.57
C VAL A 271 11.53 26.12 67.25
N PRO A 272 10.49 26.94 67.03
CA PRO A 272 9.20 26.75 67.66
C PRO A 272 8.76 25.30 67.43
N ARG A 273 8.33 24.61 68.50
CA ARG A 273 7.97 23.19 68.45
C ARG A 273 7.03 22.84 67.28
N ARG A 274 6.18 23.79 66.90
CA ARG A 274 5.30 23.71 65.72
C ARG A 274 6.05 23.57 64.39
N ASP A 275 7.10 24.34 64.20
CA ASP A 275 7.92 24.31 62.98
C ASP A 275 8.76 23.05 62.93
N PHE A 276 9.25 22.58 64.09
CA PHE A 276 9.90 21.27 64.19
C PHE A 276 8.94 20.12 63.86
N GLU A 277 7.74 20.09 64.45
CA GLU A 277 6.72 19.08 64.17
C GLU A 277 6.25 19.14 62.71
N MET A 278 6.17 20.33 62.11
CA MET A 278 5.87 20.51 60.69
C MET A 278 7.00 19.95 59.81
N GLN A 279 8.26 20.26 60.12
CA GLN A 279 9.42 19.74 59.39
C GLN A 279 9.58 18.22 59.56
N GLU A 280 9.27 17.68 60.73
CA GLU A 280 9.26 16.24 60.99
C GLU A 280 8.18 15.55 60.16
N LYS A 281 6.98 16.15 60.06
CA LYS A 281 5.92 15.63 59.20
C LYS A 281 6.31 15.69 57.72
N THR A 282 6.85 16.81 57.24
CA THR A 282 7.30 16.90 55.83
C THR A 282 8.40 15.91 55.52
N ASN A 283 9.33 15.66 56.45
CA ASN A 283 10.36 14.64 56.26
C ASN A 283 9.78 13.22 56.21
N LYS A 284 8.76 12.91 57.02
CA LYS A 284 8.06 11.62 56.94
C LYS A 284 7.32 11.47 55.61
N ASP A 285 6.57 12.49 55.20
CA ASP A 285 5.85 12.49 53.92
C ASP A 285 6.83 12.33 52.73
N LEU A 286 7.98 13.01 52.77
CA LEU A 286 9.03 12.87 51.76
C LEU A 286 9.68 11.48 51.78
N GLN A 287 9.87 10.88 52.96
CA GLN A 287 10.41 9.53 53.08
C GLN A 287 9.46 8.50 52.46
N GLU A 288 8.15 8.61 52.73
CA GLU A 288 7.14 7.73 52.13
C GLU A 288 7.10 7.88 50.59
N GLN A 289 7.23 9.10 50.07
CA GLN A 289 7.33 9.35 48.63
C GLN A 289 8.60 8.76 48.01
N LEU A 290 9.73 8.82 48.72
CA LEU A 290 10.97 8.20 48.27
C LEU A 290 10.86 6.68 48.24
N ASP A 291 10.23 6.08 49.24
CA ASP A 291 10.03 4.64 49.32
C ASP A 291 9.05 4.16 48.23
N SER A 292 7.98 4.91 47.94
CA SER A 292 7.08 4.58 46.83
C SER A 292 7.78 4.70 45.48
N LEU A 293 8.53 5.78 45.25
CA LEU A 293 9.25 5.99 44.00
C LEU A 293 10.34 4.93 43.79
N ARG A 294 10.96 4.46 44.87
CA ARG A 294 11.92 3.36 44.82
C ARG A 294 11.25 2.05 44.41
N SER A 295 10.07 1.75 44.94
CA SER A 295 9.29 0.57 44.53
C SER A 295 8.93 0.62 43.05
N ASP A 296 8.44 1.78 42.57
CA ASP A 296 8.10 1.97 41.16
C ASP A 296 9.33 1.81 40.25
N TYR A 297 10.48 2.34 40.67
CA TYR A 297 11.75 2.17 39.95
C TYR A 297 12.16 0.68 39.86
N GLU A 298 12.04 -0.07 40.95
CA GLU A 298 12.34 -1.50 40.97
C GLU A 298 11.40 -2.30 40.05
N GLU A 299 10.13 -1.91 39.95
CA GLU A 299 9.17 -2.52 39.01
C GLU A 299 9.55 -2.23 37.55
N VAL A 300 9.83 -0.97 37.21
CA VAL A 300 10.27 -0.57 35.87
C VAL A 300 11.57 -1.29 35.47
N CYS A 301 12.50 -1.48 36.40
CA CYS A 301 13.72 -2.26 36.14
C CYS A 301 13.41 -3.71 35.76
N LYS A 302 12.46 -4.36 36.44
CA LYS A 302 12.04 -5.75 36.12
C LYS A 302 11.35 -5.82 34.77
N GLU A 303 10.45 -4.88 34.47
CA GLU A 303 9.79 -4.81 33.16
C GLU A 303 10.80 -4.60 32.03
N HIS A 304 11.78 -3.74 32.25
CA HIS A 304 12.86 -3.51 31.30
C HIS A 304 13.68 -4.77 31.04
N GLU A 305 14.01 -5.53 32.10
CA GLU A 305 14.74 -6.79 31.97
C GLU A 305 13.95 -7.83 31.17
N ILE A 306 12.64 -7.97 31.43
CA ILE A 306 11.74 -8.86 30.68
C ILE A 306 11.67 -8.44 29.21
N LEU A 307 11.52 -7.13 28.94
CA LEU A 307 11.46 -6.61 27.58
C LEU A 307 12.77 -6.85 26.82
N LEU A 308 13.91 -6.74 27.51
CA LEU A 308 15.23 -7.00 26.94
C LEU A 308 15.41 -8.49 26.59
N GLN A 309 14.91 -9.39 27.43
CA GLN A 309 14.87 -10.83 27.14
C GLN A 309 13.99 -11.14 25.92
N LEU A 310 12.79 -10.56 25.85
CA LEU A 310 11.89 -10.71 24.70
C LEU A 310 12.52 -10.18 23.40
N HIS A 311 13.16 -9.02 23.44
CA HIS A 311 13.86 -8.47 22.29
C HIS A 311 14.96 -9.42 21.79
N MET A 312 15.74 -10.00 22.71
CA MET A 312 16.78 -10.97 22.37
C MET A 312 16.22 -12.24 21.74
N THR A 313 15.07 -12.74 22.20
CA THR A 313 14.42 -13.91 21.57
C THR A 313 13.90 -13.58 20.18
N THR A 314 13.24 -12.43 20.00
CA THR A 314 12.73 -12.00 18.69
C THR A 314 13.85 -11.80 17.67
N LEU A 315 15.01 -11.26 18.09
CA LEU A 315 16.18 -11.14 17.21
C LEU A 315 16.69 -12.51 16.75
N LYS A 316 16.75 -13.49 17.65
CA LYS A 316 17.17 -14.86 17.30
C LYS A 316 16.20 -15.52 16.32
N GLU A 317 14.90 -15.35 16.51
CA GLU A 317 13.87 -15.86 15.59
C GLU A 317 13.98 -15.22 14.21
N ARG A 318 14.14 -13.90 14.15
CA ARG A 318 14.38 -13.19 12.89
C ARG A 318 15.59 -13.74 12.15
N ASP A 319 16.72 -13.91 12.85
CA ASP A 319 17.96 -14.39 12.23
C ASP A 319 17.84 -15.82 11.72
N ARG A 320 17.09 -16.65 12.45
CA ARG A 320 16.74 -18.00 12.01
C ARG A 320 15.89 -17.98 10.74
N PHE A 321 14.81 -17.20 10.72
CA PHE A 321 13.97 -17.08 9.51
C PHE A 321 14.74 -16.51 8.32
N HIS A 322 15.64 -15.55 8.55
CA HIS A 322 16.51 -15.03 7.50
C HIS A 322 17.42 -16.12 6.90
N SER A 323 18.00 -16.95 7.77
CA SER A 323 18.86 -18.06 7.35
C SER A 323 18.07 -19.12 6.57
N GLU A 324 16.89 -19.50 7.05
CA GLU A 324 15.99 -20.45 6.38
C GLU A 324 15.53 -19.91 5.00
N LEU A 325 15.20 -18.62 4.90
CA LEU A 325 14.88 -17.98 3.62
C LEU A 325 16.06 -18.01 2.64
N GLN A 326 17.28 -17.73 3.13
CA GLN A 326 18.48 -17.78 2.29
C GLN A 326 18.75 -19.20 1.79
N GLU A 327 18.52 -20.22 2.63
CA GLU A 327 18.67 -21.62 2.25
C GLU A 327 17.64 -22.03 1.20
N ILE A 328 16.36 -21.69 1.40
CA ILE A 328 15.29 -21.93 0.42
C ILE A 328 15.58 -21.24 -0.92
N GLN A 329 16.09 -20.01 -0.89
CA GLN A 329 16.50 -19.30 -2.10
C GLN A 329 17.65 -19.99 -2.84
N ARG A 330 18.58 -20.61 -2.12
CA ARG A 330 19.69 -21.37 -2.73
C ARG A 330 19.22 -22.69 -3.33
N THR A 331 18.21 -23.34 -2.73
CA THR A 331 17.80 -24.70 -3.13
C THR A 331 16.65 -24.76 -4.14
N SER A 332 15.91 -23.66 -4.35
CA SER A 332 14.62 -23.74 -5.05
C SER A 332 14.67 -23.76 -6.59
N THR A 333 15.77 -23.39 -7.25
CA THR A 333 16.03 -23.72 -8.67
C THR A 333 17.49 -23.38 -8.98
N PRO A 334 18.28 -24.25 -9.64
CA PRO A 334 19.58 -23.83 -10.15
C PRO A 334 19.36 -22.71 -11.18
N ARG A 335 19.97 -21.55 -10.92
CA ARG A 335 19.91 -20.39 -11.80
C ARG A 335 20.40 -20.81 -13.20
N PRO A 336 19.74 -20.39 -14.30
CA PRO A 336 20.20 -20.71 -15.64
C PRO A 336 21.66 -20.30 -15.83
N ASP A 337 22.44 -21.17 -16.48
CA ASP A 337 23.81 -20.87 -16.86
C ASP A 337 23.81 -19.92 -18.07
N TRP A 338 23.92 -18.62 -17.79
CA TRP A 338 23.86 -17.55 -18.78
C TRP A 338 25.10 -17.48 -19.69
N SER A 339 26.18 -18.20 -19.38
CA SER A 339 27.35 -18.28 -20.26
C SER A 339 27.01 -18.94 -21.61
N LYS A 340 26.04 -19.86 -21.62
CA LYS A 340 25.56 -20.54 -22.84
C LYS A 340 24.94 -19.59 -23.87
N CYS A 341 24.54 -18.40 -23.45
CA CYS A 341 23.93 -17.41 -24.33
C CYS A 341 24.96 -16.64 -25.17
N GLU A 342 26.24 -16.66 -24.80
CA GLU A 342 27.34 -16.03 -25.54
C GLU A 342 27.46 -16.56 -26.97
N ASP A 343 27.23 -17.87 -27.16
CA ASP A 343 27.37 -18.54 -28.45
C ASP A 343 26.13 -18.41 -29.35
N VAL A 344 24.97 -18.08 -28.76
CA VAL A 344 23.67 -18.09 -29.46
C VAL A 344 23.24 -16.68 -29.89
N VAL A 345 23.62 -15.66 -29.12
CA VAL A 345 23.26 -14.27 -29.41
C VAL A 345 24.14 -13.71 -30.53
N ALA A 346 23.50 -13.13 -31.55
CA ALA A 346 24.20 -12.50 -32.66
C ALA A 346 25.14 -11.39 -32.15
N GLY A 347 26.40 -11.40 -32.56
CA GLY A 347 27.43 -10.45 -32.09
C GLY A 347 28.36 -10.98 -30.99
N GLY A 348 28.21 -12.25 -30.59
CA GLY A 348 29.19 -12.99 -29.80
C GLY A 348 29.28 -12.59 -28.32
N PRO A 349 30.32 -13.08 -27.60
CA PRO A 349 30.44 -12.95 -26.14
C PRO A 349 30.52 -11.49 -25.69
N ASP A 350 31.23 -10.63 -26.42
CA ASP A 350 31.39 -9.22 -26.06
C ASP A 350 30.04 -8.48 -26.05
N ARG A 351 29.17 -8.75 -27.03
CA ARG A 351 27.84 -8.15 -27.10
C ARG A 351 26.92 -8.70 -26.01
N TRP A 352 27.00 -10.01 -25.72
CA TRP A 352 26.24 -10.59 -24.62
C TRP A 352 26.67 -10.01 -23.28
N GLN A 353 27.97 -9.82 -23.05
CA GLN A 353 28.49 -9.20 -21.83
C GLN A 353 27.97 -7.77 -21.65
N MET A 354 27.98 -6.96 -22.71
CA MET A 354 27.37 -5.62 -22.70
C MET A 354 25.86 -5.65 -22.41
N LEU A 355 25.15 -6.65 -22.96
CA LEU A 355 23.72 -6.79 -22.74
C LEU A 355 23.38 -7.31 -21.34
N ALA A 356 24.26 -8.11 -20.75
CA ALA A 356 24.07 -8.74 -19.45
C ALA A 356 24.55 -7.89 -18.27
N GLU A 357 25.42 -6.91 -18.52
CA GLU A 357 25.99 -6.05 -17.49
C GLU A 357 24.91 -5.36 -16.65
N GLY A 358 25.01 -5.53 -15.33
CA GLY A 358 24.11 -4.92 -14.36
C GLY A 358 22.70 -5.52 -14.30
N LYS A 359 22.38 -6.58 -15.05
CA LYS A 359 21.04 -7.19 -15.09
C LYS A 359 20.91 -8.41 -14.18
N ASN A 360 19.73 -8.59 -13.61
CA ASN A 360 19.39 -9.79 -12.86
C ASN A 360 18.94 -10.92 -13.80
N SER A 361 18.86 -12.15 -13.28
CA SER A 361 18.50 -13.32 -14.09
C SER A 361 17.11 -13.26 -14.73
N ASP A 362 16.17 -12.52 -14.17
CA ASP A 362 14.83 -12.35 -14.75
C ASP A 362 14.88 -11.36 -15.92
N GLN A 363 15.59 -10.25 -15.75
CA GLN A 363 15.88 -9.28 -16.80
C GLN A 363 16.70 -9.88 -17.95
N LEU A 364 17.59 -10.83 -17.67
CA LEU A 364 18.32 -11.56 -18.72
C LEU A 364 17.41 -12.43 -19.58
N VAL A 365 16.33 -12.99 -19.01
CA VAL A 365 15.31 -13.71 -19.79
C VAL A 365 14.63 -12.77 -20.76
N ASP A 366 14.22 -11.58 -20.31
CA ASP A 366 13.58 -10.58 -21.17
C ASP A 366 14.50 -10.16 -22.33
N VAL A 367 15.78 -9.93 -22.05
CA VAL A 367 16.77 -9.58 -23.08
C VAL A 367 16.92 -10.69 -24.12
N LEU A 368 16.95 -11.95 -23.69
CA LEU A 368 17.04 -13.08 -24.63
C LEU A 368 15.78 -13.25 -25.46
N LEU A 369 14.61 -13.10 -24.85
CA LEU A 369 13.33 -13.17 -25.56
C LEU A 369 13.24 -12.06 -26.63
N GLU A 370 13.79 -10.89 -26.34
CA GLU A 370 13.87 -9.78 -27.30
C GLU A 370 14.87 -10.04 -28.43
N GLU A 371 16.05 -10.61 -28.15
CA GLU A 371 17.05 -10.92 -29.18
C GLU A 371 16.57 -12.04 -30.11
N ILE A 372 16.04 -13.13 -29.56
CA ILE A 372 15.44 -14.22 -30.34
C ILE A 372 14.22 -13.71 -31.11
N GLY A 373 13.39 -12.93 -30.44
CA GLY A 373 12.19 -12.34 -31.00
C GLY A 373 12.46 -11.39 -32.16
N GLU A 374 13.49 -10.56 -32.07
CA GLU A 374 13.89 -9.65 -33.13
C GLU A 374 14.33 -10.40 -34.39
N GLY A 375 15.11 -11.47 -34.23
CA GLY A 375 15.50 -12.35 -35.34
C GLY A 375 14.28 -12.94 -36.06
N LEU A 376 13.37 -13.55 -35.29
CA LEU A 376 12.14 -14.15 -35.83
C LEU A 376 11.20 -13.12 -36.48
N LEU A 377 11.12 -11.89 -35.93
CA LEU A 377 10.34 -10.82 -36.54
C LEU A 377 10.95 -10.34 -37.86
N ARG A 378 12.28 -10.31 -38.00
CA ARG A 378 12.93 -9.95 -39.27
C ARG A 378 12.77 -11.02 -40.36
N GLU A 379 12.70 -12.28 -39.97
CA GLU A 379 12.49 -13.41 -40.90
C GLU A 379 11.05 -13.48 -41.41
N LYS A 380 10.06 -13.01 -40.65
CA LYS A 380 8.66 -12.97 -41.08
C LYS A 380 8.41 -11.86 -42.10
N ASP A 381 8.09 -12.24 -43.33
CA ASP A 381 7.68 -11.28 -44.38
C ASP A 381 6.23 -10.81 -44.24
N PHE A 382 5.37 -11.64 -43.65
CA PHE A 382 3.94 -11.36 -43.53
C PHE A 382 3.36 -11.79 -42.18
N PHE A 383 2.33 -11.08 -41.74
CA PHE A 383 1.51 -11.38 -40.57
C PHE A 383 0.11 -11.86 -41.00
N PRO A 384 -0.45 -12.90 -40.34
CA PRO A 384 -1.85 -13.23 -40.51
C PRO A 384 -2.73 -12.20 -39.80
N GLY A 385 -3.78 -11.74 -40.48
CA GLY A 385 -4.81 -10.89 -39.90
C GLY A 385 -5.55 -11.60 -38.76
N LEU A 386 -5.90 -10.84 -37.73
CA LEU A 386 -6.56 -11.35 -36.53
C LEU A 386 -8.08 -11.51 -36.72
N GLY A 387 -8.66 -10.93 -37.77
CA GLY A 387 -10.10 -10.95 -38.05
C GLY A 387 -10.88 -9.80 -37.39
N TYR A 388 -12.21 -9.91 -37.40
CA TYR A 388 -13.15 -8.83 -37.01
C TYR A 388 -13.86 -9.05 -35.66
N GLY A 389 -13.32 -9.91 -34.80
CA GLY A 389 -13.91 -10.19 -33.48
C GLY A 389 -13.95 -8.97 -32.56
N GLU A 390 -14.92 -8.91 -31.64
CA GLU A 390 -15.08 -7.79 -30.70
C GLU A 390 -13.88 -7.60 -29.76
N ALA A 391 -13.18 -8.68 -29.41
CA ALA A 391 -11.98 -8.67 -28.59
C ALA A 391 -10.74 -8.09 -29.30
N ILE A 392 -10.80 -7.92 -30.62
CA ILE A 392 -9.68 -7.42 -31.42
C ILE A 392 -9.78 -5.89 -31.50
N PRO A 393 -8.70 -5.16 -31.16
CA PRO A 393 -8.69 -3.71 -31.27
C PRO A 393 -8.99 -3.23 -32.69
N PRO A 394 -9.74 -2.13 -32.88
CA PRO A 394 -10.13 -1.63 -34.20
C PRO A 394 -8.97 -1.48 -35.19
N PHE A 395 -7.81 -0.98 -34.72
CA PHE A 395 -6.60 -0.78 -35.50
C PHE A 395 -5.91 -2.07 -35.99
N LEU A 396 -6.39 -3.25 -35.58
CA LEU A 396 -5.91 -4.56 -36.03
C LEU A 396 -7.01 -5.38 -36.74
N ARG A 397 -8.23 -4.85 -36.91
CA ARG A 397 -9.33 -5.59 -37.53
C ARG A 397 -9.13 -5.72 -39.03
N PHE A 398 -8.47 -6.79 -39.43
CA PHE A 398 -8.18 -7.12 -40.81
C PHE A 398 -8.26 -8.62 -41.00
N ASP A 399 -8.81 -9.04 -42.14
CA ASP A 399 -8.82 -10.43 -42.56
C ASP A 399 -7.97 -10.56 -43.83
N GLY A 400 -7.04 -11.51 -43.83
CA GLY A 400 -6.03 -11.68 -44.88
C GLY A 400 -4.59 -11.59 -44.38
N ILE A 401 -3.67 -11.35 -45.30
CA ILE A 401 -2.23 -11.33 -45.04
C ILE A 401 -1.73 -9.89 -45.09
N VAL A 402 -0.91 -9.50 -44.11
CA VAL A 402 -0.41 -8.14 -43.94
C VAL A 402 1.12 -8.14 -44.05
N GLU A 403 1.70 -7.28 -44.89
CA GLU A 403 3.15 -7.21 -45.06
C GLU A 403 3.85 -6.66 -43.80
N ASN A 404 4.95 -7.29 -43.40
CA ASN A 404 5.83 -6.78 -42.36
C ASN A 404 6.81 -5.75 -42.95
N LYS A 405 6.73 -4.50 -42.48
CA LYS A 405 7.58 -3.41 -42.99
C LYS A 405 9.01 -3.40 -42.45
N LYS A 406 9.34 -4.30 -41.51
CA LYS A 406 10.70 -4.52 -40.95
C LYS A 406 11.48 -3.25 -40.56
N PRO A 407 10.89 -2.29 -39.81
CA PRO A 407 11.60 -1.11 -39.33
C PRO A 407 12.66 -1.48 -38.29
N THR A 408 13.68 -0.62 -38.11
CA THR A 408 14.61 -0.78 -36.99
C THR A 408 13.96 -0.34 -35.66
N LYS A 409 14.50 -0.78 -34.51
CA LYS A 409 14.02 -0.33 -33.19
C LYS A 409 14.01 1.20 -33.08
N LYS A 410 15.01 1.87 -33.63
CA LYS A 410 15.12 3.34 -33.63
C LYS A 410 13.98 3.99 -34.43
N ASP A 411 13.64 3.43 -35.58
CA ASP A 411 12.57 3.94 -36.44
C ASP A 411 11.20 3.82 -35.75
N VAL A 412 10.95 2.68 -35.10
CA VAL A 412 9.73 2.48 -34.30
C VAL A 412 9.67 3.51 -33.17
N VAL A 413 10.74 3.67 -32.37
CA VAL A 413 10.75 4.67 -31.29
C VAL A 413 10.50 6.09 -31.81
N ASN A 414 11.12 6.48 -32.92
CA ASN A 414 10.92 7.79 -33.51
C ASN A 414 9.47 7.98 -33.99
N LEU A 415 8.89 6.94 -34.61
CA LEU A 415 7.49 6.93 -35.00
C LEU A 415 6.55 7.10 -33.81
N LEU A 416 6.77 6.37 -32.72
CA LEU A 416 5.98 6.50 -31.50
C LEU A 416 6.09 7.90 -30.89
N LYS A 417 7.28 8.51 -30.93
CA LYS A 417 7.49 9.91 -30.49
C LYS A 417 6.69 10.88 -31.37
N ASP A 418 6.64 10.65 -32.68
CA ASP A 418 5.86 11.49 -33.60
C ASP A 418 4.35 11.35 -33.36
N VAL A 419 3.85 10.13 -33.12
CA VAL A 419 2.45 9.88 -32.73
C VAL A 419 2.08 10.73 -31.51
N TRP A 420 2.93 10.68 -30.46
CA TRP A 420 2.68 11.45 -29.24
C TRP A 420 2.77 12.96 -29.43
N LYS A 421 3.67 13.45 -30.29
CA LYS A 421 3.75 14.88 -30.61
C LYS A 421 2.47 15.35 -31.26
N GLN A 422 1.95 14.61 -32.24
CA GLN A 422 0.71 14.97 -32.92
C GLN A 422 -0.50 14.85 -31.97
N ARG A 423 -0.54 13.82 -31.11
CA ARG A 423 -1.62 13.64 -30.13
C ARG A 423 -1.70 14.80 -29.11
N LEU A 424 -0.58 15.43 -28.78
CA LEU A 424 -0.54 16.57 -27.85
C LEU A 424 -0.97 17.89 -28.50
N LEU A 425 -0.97 17.98 -29.83
CA LEU A 425 -1.42 19.15 -30.58
C LEU A 425 -2.92 19.10 -30.89
N GLU A 426 -3.50 17.90 -30.99
CA GLU A 426 -4.93 17.70 -31.20
C GLU A 426 -5.69 17.71 -29.87
N GLU A 427 -6.67 18.61 -29.73
CA GLU A 427 -7.61 18.56 -28.60
C GLU A 427 -8.46 17.28 -28.67
N GLN A 428 -8.52 16.54 -27.56
CA GLN A 428 -9.11 15.20 -27.48
C GLN A 428 -10.56 15.14 -28.01
N LYS A 429 -10.74 14.58 -29.22
CA LYS A 429 -12.06 14.27 -29.80
C LYS A 429 -12.34 12.76 -29.91
N GLU A 430 -11.30 11.92 -29.94
CA GLU A 430 -11.38 10.48 -30.25
C GLU A 430 -10.53 9.63 -29.29
N LYS A 431 -10.82 8.33 -29.16
CA LYS A 431 -10.04 7.41 -28.31
C LYS A 431 -8.64 7.18 -28.88
N PHE A 432 -7.66 6.93 -28.02
CA PHE A 432 -6.25 6.79 -28.44
C PHE A 432 -5.99 5.72 -29.52
N PRO A 433 -6.57 4.50 -29.47
CA PRO A 433 -6.36 3.51 -30.52
C PRO A 433 -6.92 3.92 -31.88
N ASP A 434 -8.03 4.67 -31.90
CA ASP A 434 -8.66 5.17 -33.11
C ASP A 434 -7.79 6.29 -33.72
N PHE A 435 -7.34 7.23 -32.88
CA PHE A 435 -6.37 8.26 -33.27
C PHE A 435 -5.07 7.66 -33.84
N PHE A 436 -4.53 6.62 -33.20
CA PHE A 436 -3.31 5.96 -33.67
C PHE A 436 -3.47 5.41 -35.09
N PHE A 437 -4.61 4.80 -35.41
CA PHE A 437 -4.87 4.31 -36.75
C PHE A 437 -5.04 5.46 -37.76
N SER A 438 -5.82 6.49 -37.42
CA SER A 438 -5.98 7.70 -38.24
C SER A 438 -4.63 8.38 -38.54
N PHE A 439 -3.72 8.40 -37.56
CA PHE A 439 -2.35 8.91 -37.74
C PHE A 439 -1.57 8.09 -38.78
N LEU A 440 -1.68 6.75 -38.74
CA LEU A 440 -1.01 5.89 -39.72
C LEU A 440 -1.58 6.07 -41.12
N GLU A 441 -2.89 6.22 -41.26
CA GLU A 441 -3.55 6.54 -42.54
C GLU A 441 -3.07 7.87 -43.09
N HIS A 442 -2.93 8.90 -42.25
CA HIS A 442 -2.44 10.21 -42.69
C HIS A 442 -0.95 10.17 -43.09
N ARG A 443 -0.11 9.43 -42.36
CA ARG A 443 1.35 9.40 -42.57
C ARG A 443 1.78 8.48 -43.72
N PHE A 444 1.15 7.33 -43.88
CA PHE A 444 1.56 6.29 -44.83
C PHE A 444 0.54 6.01 -45.93
N GLY A 445 -0.68 6.56 -45.80
CA GLY A 445 -1.78 6.32 -46.71
C GLY A 445 -2.65 5.12 -46.29
N PRO A 446 -3.92 5.08 -46.74
CA PRO A 446 -4.90 4.07 -46.32
C PRO A 446 -4.54 2.64 -46.76
N GLY A 447 -3.77 2.49 -47.84
CA GLY A 447 -3.32 1.17 -48.32
C GLY A 447 -2.24 0.52 -47.45
N GLU A 448 -1.46 1.33 -46.72
CA GLU A 448 -0.28 0.87 -45.97
C GLU A 448 -0.46 0.99 -44.45
N ALA A 449 -1.48 1.73 -44.00
CA ALA A 449 -1.74 1.96 -42.58
C ALA A 449 -1.90 0.65 -41.78
N MET A 450 -2.59 -0.33 -42.34
CA MET A 450 -2.79 -1.63 -41.69
C MET A 450 -1.48 -2.43 -41.58
N ALA A 451 -0.63 -2.38 -42.62
CA ALA A 451 0.70 -3.00 -42.59
C ALA A 451 1.60 -2.39 -41.51
N TRP A 452 1.60 -1.07 -41.40
CA TRP A 452 2.29 -0.38 -40.32
C TRP A 452 1.68 -0.65 -38.95
N ALA A 453 0.36 -0.75 -38.82
CA ALA A 453 -0.30 -1.04 -37.55
C ALA A 453 0.13 -2.39 -36.98
N TYR A 454 0.09 -3.45 -37.80
CA TYR A 454 0.56 -4.79 -37.42
C TYR A 454 2.06 -4.81 -37.12
N THR A 455 2.86 -4.17 -37.98
CA THR A 455 4.32 -4.12 -37.81
C THR A 455 4.70 -3.42 -36.50
N ILE A 456 4.12 -2.25 -36.21
CA ILE A 456 4.39 -1.51 -34.97
C ILE A 456 3.88 -2.30 -33.76
N PHE A 457 2.68 -2.88 -33.85
CA PHE A 457 2.09 -3.63 -32.74
C PHE A 457 2.94 -4.84 -32.32
N GLU A 458 3.43 -5.63 -33.27
CA GLU A 458 4.31 -6.76 -32.95
C GLU A 458 5.68 -6.29 -32.42
N ASN A 459 6.22 -5.17 -32.92
CA ASN A 459 7.46 -4.59 -32.39
C ASN A 459 7.32 -4.12 -30.93
N ILE A 460 6.28 -3.34 -30.60
CA ILE A 460 6.09 -2.81 -29.23
C ILE A 460 5.69 -3.90 -28.22
N LYS A 461 5.08 -4.98 -28.69
CA LYS A 461 4.75 -6.15 -27.87
C LYS A 461 6.00 -6.97 -27.51
N LEU A 462 6.98 -6.98 -28.41
CA LEU A 462 8.22 -7.72 -28.26
C LEU A 462 9.23 -6.99 -27.35
N PHE A 463 9.50 -5.71 -27.60
CA PHE A 463 10.51 -4.93 -26.87
C PHE A 463 9.95 -4.29 -25.60
N ARG A 464 9.78 -5.09 -24.54
CA ARG A 464 9.27 -4.64 -23.25
C ARG A 464 10.30 -3.89 -22.41
N SER A 465 11.59 -4.16 -22.62
CA SER A 465 12.70 -3.47 -21.97
C SER A 465 12.76 -1.99 -22.35
N ASN A 466 12.23 -1.61 -23.52
CA ASN A 466 12.20 -0.23 -23.97
C ASN A 466 11.01 0.50 -23.34
N GLU A 467 11.30 1.50 -22.50
CA GLU A 467 10.26 2.27 -21.80
C GLU A 467 9.26 2.95 -22.73
N VAL A 468 9.71 3.48 -23.87
CA VAL A 468 8.83 4.18 -24.83
C VAL A 468 7.85 3.19 -25.44
N MET A 469 8.33 2.02 -25.86
CA MET A 469 7.49 0.99 -26.48
C MET A 469 6.54 0.35 -25.47
N SER A 470 7.02 0.05 -24.27
CA SER A 470 6.20 -0.59 -23.22
C SER A 470 5.10 0.33 -22.70
N GLN A 471 5.39 1.62 -22.51
CA GLN A 471 4.39 2.63 -22.15
C GLN A 471 3.36 2.80 -23.27
N PHE A 472 3.81 2.92 -24.52
CA PHE A 472 2.92 3.04 -25.68
C PHE A 472 1.98 1.84 -25.79
N TYR A 473 2.51 0.61 -25.68
CA TYR A 473 1.73 -0.61 -25.69
C TYR A 473 0.70 -0.66 -24.55
N ALA A 474 1.08 -0.24 -23.34
CA ALA A 474 0.17 -0.20 -22.19
C ALA A 474 -1.00 0.76 -22.40
N VAL A 475 -0.77 1.92 -23.02
CA VAL A 475 -1.84 2.87 -23.36
C VAL A 475 -2.69 2.34 -24.52
N LEU A 476 -2.06 1.81 -25.58
CA LEU A 476 -2.75 1.28 -26.75
C LEU A 476 -3.70 0.12 -26.41
N MET A 477 -3.31 -0.74 -25.45
CA MET A 477 -4.14 -1.85 -24.96
C MET A 477 -5.09 -1.46 -23.82
N GLY A 478 -5.15 -0.18 -23.42
CA GLY A 478 -6.03 0.31 -22.35
C GLY A 478 -5.63 -0.15 -20.94
N LYS A 479 -4.41 -0.68 -20.74
CA LYS A 479 -3.88 -1.06 -19.41
C LYS A 479 -3.46 0.17 -18.59
N ARG A 480 -3.13 1.27 -19.25
CA ARG A 480 -2.84 2.58 -18.64
C ARG A 480 -3.67 3.65 -19.33
N SER A 481 -4.13 4.65 -18.58
CA SER A 481 -4.84 5.78 -19.17
C SER A 481 -3.87 6.73 -19.87
N GLU A 482 -4.31 7.29 -20.99
CA GLU A 482 -3.57 8.32 -21.74
C GLU A 482 -3.21 9.52 -20.86
N SER A 483 -4.12 9.90 -19.95
CA SER A 483 -3.94 11.00 -19.00
C SER A 483 -2.73 10.83 -18.07
N VAL A 484 -2.35 9.59 -17.74
CA VAL A 484 -1.17 9.33 -16.90
C VAL A 484 0.11 9.66 -17.68
N TYR A 485 0.17 9.30 -18.96
CA TYR A 485 1.31 9.65 -19.82
C TYR A 485 1.42 11.16 -20.03
N ILE A 486 0.31 11.84 -20.30
CA ILE A 486 0.28 13.30 -20.46
C ILE A 486 0.75 13.99 -19.18
N LYS A 487 0.17 13.63 -18.02
CA LYS A 487 0.58 14.19 -16.71
C LYS A 487 2.03 13.91 -16.39
N GLN A 488 2.53 12.71 -16.67
CA GLN A 488 3.95 12.38 -16.46
C GLN A 488 4.85 13.30 -17.30
N LYS A 489 4.51 13.52 -18.57
CA LYS A 489 5.26 14.40 -19.45
C LYS A 489 5.19 15.87 -19.02
N GLU A 490 4.02 16.34 -18.59
CA GLU A 490 3.84 17.68 -18.01
C GLU A 490 4.65 17.86 -16.73
N THR A 491 4.63 16.87 -15.84
CA THR A 491 5.38 16.90 -14.58
C THR A 491 6.88 16.94 -14.84
N VAL A 492 7.38 16.13 -15.79
CA VAL A 492 8.79 16.16 -16.20
C VAL A 492 9.15 17.51 -16.83
N ALA A 493 8.30 18.06 -17.69
CA ALA A 493 8.54 19.37 -18.31
C ALA A 493 8.53 20.51 -17.27
N GLN A 494 7.61 20.46 -16.30
CA GLN A 494 7.55 21.42 -15.20
C GLN A 494 8.78 21.29 -14.29
N LEU A 495 9.15 20.07 -13.93
CA LEU A 495 10.34 19.80 -13.12
C LEU A 495 11.62 20.26 -13.84
N LEU A 496 11.74 19.99 -15.14
CA LEU A 496 12.85 20.50 -15.95
C LEU A 496 12.86 22.04 -15.98
N LYS A 497 11.70 22.69 -16.12
CA LYS A 497 11.59 24.15 -16.08
C LYS A 497 12.05 24.72 -14.73
N GLU A 498 11.58 24.15 -13.62
CA GLU A 498 12.00 24.57 -12.28
C GLU A 498 13.51 24.32 -12.07
N MET A 499 14.03 23.19 -12.56
CA MET A 499 15.45 22.90 -12.52
C MET A 499 16.28 23.88 -13.35
N THR A 500 15.86 24.22 -14.56
CA THR A 500 16.52 25.25 -15.38
C THR A 500 16.44 26.64 -14.74
N ASN A 501 15.33 26.98 -14.07
CA ASN A 501 15.23 28.24 -13.34
C ASN A 501 16.16 28.29 -12.12
N ALA A 502 16.30 27.16 -11.40
CA ALA A 502 17.18 27.03 -10.25
C ALA A 502 18.67 27.03 -10.68
N ASP A 503 18.98 26.51 -11.87
CA ASP A 503 20.30 26.56 -12.50
C ASP A 503 20.56 27.91 -13.17
N SER A 504 20.60 28.97 -12.37
CA SER A 504 20.82 30.35 -12.84
C SER A 504 22.12 30.57 -13.62
N GLN A 505 23.10 29.67 -13.47
CA GLN A 505 24.40 29.70 -14.14
C GLN A 505 24.49 28.74 -15.34
N ASN A 506 23.46 27.92 -15.55
CA ASN A 506 23.35 26.94 -16.64
C ASN A 506 24.52 25.94 -16.66
N GLU A 507 24.99 25.54 -15.47
CA GLU A 507 26.13 24.64 -15.28
C GLU A 507 25.72 23.16 -15.23
N GLY A 508 24.41 22.87 -15.24
CA GLY A 508 23.86 21.52 -15.14
C GLY A 508 23.92 20.93 -13.73
N LEU A 509 24.16 21.76 -12.71
CA LEU A 509 24.32 21.35 -11.31
C LEU A 509 23.39 22.18 -10.40
N ILE A 510 22.58 21.49 -9.60
CA ILE A 510 21.67 22.12 -8.63
C ILE A 510 22.03 21.61 -7.24
N THR A 511 22.38 22.52 -6.33
CA THR A 511 22.67 22.18 -4.93
C THR A 511 21.37 21.91 -4.15
N MET A 512 21.44 21.04 -3.14
CA MET A 512 20.29 20.71 -2.27
C MET A 512 19.66 21.93 -1.58
N GLU A 513 20.42 23.01 -1.41
CA GLU A 513 19.93 24.27 -0.83
C GLU A 513 18.98 25.02 -1.78
N ASN A 514 19.14 24.84 -3.10
CA ASN A 514 18.32 25.47 -4.13
C ASN A 514 17.04 24.68 -4.47
N LEU A 515 16.87 23.48 -3.88
CA LEU A 515 15.72 22.58 -4.08
C LEU A 515 14.66 22.66 -2.96
N ARG A 516 14.84 23.57 -1.99
CA ARG A 516 13.83 23.89 -0.97
C ARG A 516 12.91 25.00 -1.44
#